data_AF-A0ABC8T2Q2-F1
#
_entry.id   AF-A0ABC8T2Q2-F1
#
_cell.length_a   1.000
_cell.length_b   1.000
_cell.length_c   1.000
_cell.angle_alpha   90.00
_cell.angle_beta   90.00
_cell.angle_gamma   90.00
#
_symmetry.space_group_name_H-M   'P 1'
#
loop_
_entity.id
_entity.type
_entity.pdbx_description
1 polymer ?
#
loop_
_entity_poly.entity_id
_entity_poly.type
_entity_poly.pdbx_seq_one_letter_code
_entity_poly.pdbx_strand_id
1 'polypeptide(L)'
;FLFGSAHVLKQPLFLQACELAFTGCGSDGNHDISEQEFGGSILLAIPNLNEDEIHELFLLFDTDSHGSISKNNFNTCLRKNPLLIALFSPQLLRLDFPSRS
;
A
#
# COMPACT_ATOMS: atom_id res chain seq x y z
N PHE A 1 8.31 10.79 16.00
CA PHE A 1 7.78 9.68 15.19
C PHE A 1 6.30 9.42 15.46
N LEU A 2 5.89 9.10 16.70
CA LEU A 2 4.49 8.75 17.05
C LEU A 2 3.42 9.82 16.72
N PHE A 3 3.74 11.12 16.89
CA PHE A 3 2.78 12.20 16.60
C PHE A 3 2.41 12.27 15.11
N GLY A 4 3.36 12.03 14.21
CA GLY A 4 3.14 12.02 12.76
C GLY A 4 2.24 10.87 12.33
N SER A 5 2.52 9.65 12.79
CA SER A 5 1.67 8.48 12.51
C SER A 5 0.23 8.66 13.01
N ALA A 6 0.06 9.14 14.25
CA ALA A 6 -1.27 9.39 14.81
C ALA A 6 -2.00 10.52 14.07
N HIS A 7 -1.28 11.50 13.54
CA HIS A 7 -1.85 12.57 12.74
C HIS A 7 -2.34 12.07 11.38
N VAL A 8 -1.53 11.29 10.66
CA VAL A 8 -1.91 10.69 9.36
C VAL A 8 -3.15 9.82 9.51
N LEU A 9 -3.22 8.97 10.53
CA LEU A 9 -4.37 8.10 10.79
C LEU A 9 -5.67 8.89 11.05
N LYS A 10 -5.57 10.09 11.65
CA LYS A 10 -6.73 10.95 11.94
C LYS A 10 -7.21 11.76 10.73
N GLN A 11 -6.49 11.75 9.61
CA GLN A 11 -6.91 12.48 8.43
C GLN A 11 -8.17 11.84 7.83
N PRO A 12 -9.22 12.63 7.50
CA PRO A 12 -10.47 12.09 6.94
C PRO A 12 -10.26 11.28 5.67
N LEU A 13 -9.25 11.64 4.88
CA LEU A 13 -8.91 10.99 3.61
C LEU A 13 -8.04 9.75 3.77
N PHE A 14 -7.60 9.40 4.99
CA PHE A 14 -6.69 8.27 5.18
C PHE A 14 -7.30 6.94 4.69
N LEU A 15 -8.56 6.68 5.03
CA LEU A 15 -9.26 5.48 4.56
C LEU A 15 -9.37 5.46 3.03
N GLN A 16 -9.73 6.58 2.42
CA GLN A 16 -9.80 6.69 0.97
C GLN A 16 -8.43 6.47 0.31
N ALA A 17 -7.35 6.99 0.91
CA ALA A 17 -5.99 6.74 0.43
C ALA A 17 -5.62 5.26 0.52
N CYS A 18 -5.98 4.56 1.61
CA CYS A 18 -5.77 3.11 1.71
C CYS A 18 -6.52 2.34 0.62
N GLU A 19 -7.77 2.70 0.34
CA GLU A 19 -8.59 2.07 -0.70
C GLU A 19 -7.98 2.28 -2.10
N LEU A 20 -7.61 3.53 -2.43
CA LEU A 20 -6.98 3.86 -3.70
C LEU A 20 -5.61 3.19 -3.87
N ALA A 21 -4.82 3.12 -2.80
CA ALA A 21 -3.54 2.41 -2.80
C ALA A 21 -3.72 0.90 -3.02
N PHE A 22 -4.71 0.29 -2.37
CA PHE A 22 -5.01 -1.13 -2.53
C PHE A 22 -5.41 -1.46 -3.98
N THR A 23 -6.33 -0.68 -4.57
CA THR A 23 -6.72 -0.83 -5.98
C THR A 23 -5.55 -0.53 -6.93
N GLY A 24 -4.74 0.48 -6.61
CA GLY A 24 -3.57 0.87 -7.40
C GLY A 24 -2.51 -0.21 -7.51
N CYS A 25 -2.47 -1.16 -6.58
CA CYS A 25 -1.51 -2.27 -6.60
C CYS A 25 -1.78 -3.34 -7.66
N GLY A 26 -2.93 -3.26 -8.35
CA GLY A 26 -3.33 -4.25 -9.35
C GLY A 26 -4.60 -5.00 -8.98
N SER A 27 -5.10 -4.84 -7.74
CA SER A 27 -6.43 -5.33 -7.38
C SER A 27 -7.50 -4.54 -8.12
N ASP A 28 -8.31 -5.21 -8.93
CA ASP A 28 -9.56 -4.66 -9.47
C ASP A 28 -10.62 -4.34 -8.39
N GLY A 29 -10.24 -4.42 -7.12
CA GLY A 29 -11.07 -4.21 -5.94
C GLY A 29 -11.67 -5.49 -5.38
N ASN A 30 -11.53 -6.63 -6.09
CA ASN A 30 -12.18 -7.89 -5.72
C ASN A 30 -11.23 -9.08 -5.50
N HIS A 31 -9.95 -8.96 -5.81
CA HIS A 31 -8.95 -9.99 -5.50
C HIS A 31 -7.87 -9.50 -4.55
N ASP A 32 -7.24 -10.44 -3.85
CA ASP A 32 -6.09 -10.18 -2.99
C ASP A 32 -4.86 -9.80 -3.82
N ILE A 33 -3.94 -9.05 -3.22
CA ILE A 33 -2.71 -8.62 -3.89
C ILE A 33 -1.66 -9.72 -3.75
N SER A 34 -1.13 -10.18 -4.87
CA SER A 34 0.03 -11.09 -4.89
C SER A 34 1.34 -10.37 -4.56
N GLU A 35 2.37 -11.13 -4.18
CA GLU A 35 3.70 -10.56 -3.90
C GLU A 35 4.29 -9.82 -5.11
N GLN A 36 4.05 -10.34 -6.32
CA GLN A 36 4.50 -9.70 -7.56
C GLN A 36 3.84 -8.33 -7.79
N GLU A 37 2.52 -8.24 -7.59
CA GLU A 37 1.74 -7.00 -7.71
C GLU A 37 2.15 -5.96 -6.66
N PHE A 38 2.33 -6.42 -5.42
CA PHE A 38 2.85 -5.60 -4.34
C PHE A 38 4.26 -5.08 -4.68
N GLY A 39 5.17 -5.96 -5.08
CA GLY A 39 6.54 -5.57 -5.47
C GLY A 39 6.56 -4.55 -6.61
N GLY A 40 5.75 -4.76 -7.65
CA GLY A 40 5.61 -3.80 -8.76
C GLY A 40 5.16 -2.42 -8.30
N SER A 41 4.32 -2.36 -7.26
CA SER A 41 3.84 -1.12 -6.65
C SER A 41 4.92 -0.43 -5.81
N ILE A 42 5.60 -1.19 -4.96
CA ILE A 42 6.64 -0.69 -4.06
C ILE A 42 7.84 -0.15 -4.84
N LEU A 43 8.23 -0.81 -5.94
CA LEU A 43 9.33 -0.37 -6.79
C LEU A 43 9.08 0.99 -7.46
N LEU A 44 7.83 1.45 -7.58
CA LEU A 44 7.54 2.81 -8.04
C LEU A 44 7.98 3.87 -7.03
N ALA A 45 7.95 3.56 -5.74
CA ALA A 45 8.37 4.48 -4.68
C ALA A 45 9.84 4.30 -4.30
N ILE A 46 10.34 3.06 -4.31
CA ILE A 46 11.72 2.72 -3.94
C ILE A 46 12.30 1.76 -4.99
N PRO A 47 12.85 2.27 -6.11
CA PRO A 47 13.25 1.44 -7.26
C PRO A 47 14.43 0.48 -7.03
N ASN A 48 15.16 0.62 -5.93
CA ASN A 48 16.41 -0.11 -5.69
C ASN A 48 16.25 -1.25 -4.67
N LEU A 49 15.02 -1.60 -4.29
CA LEU A 49 14.80 -2.75 -3.40
C LEU A 49 15.05 -4.06 -4.15
N ASN A 50 15.70 -4.99 -3.47
CA ASN A 50 15.87 -6.35 -3.97
C ASN A 50 14.68 -7.25 -3.61
N GLU A 51 14.67 -8.48 -4.15
CA GLU A 51 13.58 -9.44 -3.94
C GLU A 51 13.36 -9.79 -2.45
N ASP A 52 14.43 -9.99 -1.69
CA ASP A 52 14.33 -10.30 -0.26
C ASP A 52 13.73 -9.12 0.54
N GLU A 53 14.13 -7.88 0.21
CA GLU A 53 13.58 -6.67 0.85
C GLU A 53 12.09 -6.46 0.52
N ILE A 54 11.69 -6.76 -0.72
CA ILE A 54 10.28 -6.75 -1.13
C ILE A 54 9.51 -7.84 -0.39
N HIS A 55 10.08 -9.04 -0.26
CA HIS A 55 9.48 -10.16 0.45
C HIS A 55 9.22 -9.82 1.94
N GLU A 56 10.20 -9.25 2.63
CA GLU A 56 10.05 -8.83 4.03
C GLU A 56 8.97 -7.75 4.20
N LEU A 57 8.90 -6.80 3.25
CA LEU A 57 7.80 -5.82 3.22
C LEU A 57 6.45 -6.48 2.93
N PHE A 58 6.40 -7.47 2.05
CA PHE A 58 5.19 -8.22 1.75
C PHE A 58 4.67 -8.96 2.99
N LEU A 59 5.55 -9.65 3.72
CA LEU A 59 5.22 -10.35 4.96
C LEU A 59 4.70 -9.40 6.06
N LEU A 60 5.15 -8.14 6.06
CA LEU A 60 4.61 -7.12 6.97
C LEU A 60 3.13 -6.80 6.67
N PHE A 61 2.73 -6.89 5.40
CA PHE A 61 1.35 -6.67 4.97
C PHE A 61 0.50 -7.94 5.01
N ASP A 62 1.05 -9.13 4.74
CA ASP A 62 0.38 -10.44 4.81
C ASP A 62 0.27 -10.94 6.27
N THR A 63 -0.56 -10.26 7.06
CA THR A 63 -0.63 -10.45 8.52
C THR A 63 -1.17 -11.82 8.97
N ASP A 64 -1.84 -12.56 8.10
CA ASP A 64 -2.35 -13.92 8.36
C ASP A 64 -1.57 -15.01 7.61
N SER A 65 -0.52 -14.63 6.85
CA SER A 65 0.41 -15.53 6.18
C SER A 65 -0.28 -16.45 5.18
N HIS A 66 -1.27 -15.92 4.46
CA HIS A 66 -1.99 -16.65 3.41
C HIS A 66 -1.23 -16.67 2.06
N GLY A 67 -0.13 -15.93 1.95
CA GLY A 67 0.64 -15.78 0.71
C GLY A 67 0.03 -14.75 -0.25
N SER A 68 -0.95 -13.99 0.20
CA SER A 68 -1.59 -12.89 -0.52
C SER A 68 -2.05 -11.83 0.47
N ILE A 69 -2.03 -10.56 0.07
CA ILE A 69 -2.46 -9.47 0.93
C ILE A 69 -3.93 -9.18 0.64
N SER A 70 -4.81 -9.59 1.56
CA SER A 70 -6.21 -9.19 1.48
C SER A 70 -6.40 -7.71 1.83
N LYS A 71 -7.54 -7.16 1.44
CA LYS A 71 -7.96 -5.80 1.84
C LYS A 71 -7.95 -5.59 3.35
N ASN A 72 -8.27 -6.62 4.12
CA ASN A 72 -8.24 -6.55 5.57
C ASN A 72 -6.81 -6.51 6.11
N ASN A 73 -5.89 -7.32 5.56
CA ASN A 73 -4.50 -7.30 6.00
C ASN A 73 -3.85 -5.95 5.66
N PHE A 74 -4.09 -5.43 4.45
CA PHE A 74 -3.59 -4.13 4.01
C PHE A 74 -4.03 -2.99 4.95
N ASN A 75 -5.34 -2.89 5.21
CA ASN A 75 -5.88 -1.89 6.12
C ASN A 75 -5.39 -2.06 7.56
N THR A 76 -5.22 -3.31 8.02
CA THR A 76 -4.70 -3.60 9.36
C THR A 76 -3.25 -3.17 9.49
N CYS A 77 -2.41 -3.48 8.50
CA CYS A 77 -1.01 -3.05 8.46
C CYS A 77 -0.91 -1.52 8.48
N LEU A 78 -1.64 -0.82 7.61
CA LEU A 78 -1.61 0.64 7.54
C LEU A 78 -2.18 1.33 8.78
N ARG A 79 -3.18 0.75 9.46
CA ARG A 79 -3.64 1.29 10.75
C ARG A 79 -2.57 1.19 11.84
N LYS A 80 -1.76 0.12 11.83
CA LYS A 80 -0.64 -0.06 12.76
C LYS A 80 0.56 0.80 12.37
N ASN A 81 0.77 1.01 11.07
CA ASN A 81 1.91 1.73 10.50
C ASN A 81 1.47 2.80 9.47
N PRO A 82 0.80 3.89 9.89
CA PRO A 82 0.16 4.85 8.96
C PRO A 82 1.11 5.53 7.97
N LEU A 83 2.40 5.61 8.29
CA LEU A 83 3.40 6.22 7.39
C LEU A 83 3.70 5.36 6.16
N LEU A 84 3.43 4.05 6.21
CA LEU A 84 3.65 3.16 5.06
C LEU A 84 2.73 3.49 3.88
N ILE A 85 1.68 4.29 4.07
CA ILE A 85 0.85 4.79 2.96
C ILE A 85 1.69 5.56 1.92
N ALA A 86 2.82 6.15 2.33
CA ALA A 86 3.70 6.89 1.45
C ALA A 86 4.34 6.01 0.35
N LEU A 87 4.49 4.70 0.60
CA LEU A 87 4.98 3.73 -0.39
C LEU A 87 4.08 3.66 -1.63
N PHE A 88 2.81 4.04 -1.50
CA PHE A 88 1.83 4.04 -2.58
C PHE A 88 1.58 5.44 -3.16
N SER A 89 2.34 6.47 -2.71
CA SER A 89 2.19 7.83 -3.23
C SER A 89 2.33 7.96 -4.76
N PRO A 90 3.19 7.19 -5.47
CA PRO A 90 3.24 7.28 -6.93
C PRO A 90 1.92 6.85 -7.61
N GLN A 91 1.17 5.93 -7.00
CA GLN A 91 -0.15 5.51 -7.49
C GLN A 91 -1.22 6.56 -7.17
N LEU A 92 -1.20 7.10 -5.94
CA LEU A 92 -2.12 8.15 -5.51
C LEU A 92 -2.00 9.42 -6.37
N LEU A 93 -0.76 9.84 -6.67
CA LEU A 93 -0.50 11.00 -7.54
C LEU A 93 -0.94 10.77 -8.99
N ARG A 94 -0.93 9.53 -9.48
CA ARG A 94 -1.45 9.20 -10.82
C ARG A 94 -2.98 9.24 -10.89
N LEU A 95 -3.66 8.99 -9.77
CA LEU A 95 -5.12 9.02 -9.68
C LEU A 95 -5.68 10.45 -9.59
N ASP A 96 -4.92 11.40 -9.03
CA ASP A 96 -5.29 12.82 -8.98
C ASP A 96 -5.13 13.54 -10.34
N PHE A 97 -4.31 12.99 -11.24
CA PHE A 97 -4.16 13.48 -12.61
C PHE A 97 -4.58 12.40 -13.62
N PRO A 98 -5.89 12.21 -13.88
CA PRO A 98 -6.28 11.49 -15.07
C PRO A 98 -5.71 12.26 -16.26
N SER A 99 -4.76 11.65 -16.96
CA SER A 99 -4.27 12.12 -18.24
C SER A 99 -5.49 12.44 -19.10
N ARG A 100 -5.77 13.74 -19.28
CA ARG A 100 -6.70 14.19 -20.31
C ARG A 100 -6.03 13.87 -21.65
N SER A 101 -6.33 12.69 -22.19
CA SER A 101 -6.18 12.38 -23.60
C SER A 101 -7.51 12.59 -24.29
#